data_AF-A0A2R6NAB3-F1
#
_entry.id   AF-A0A2R6NAB3-F1
#
_cell.length_a   1.000
_cell.length_b   1.000
_cell.length_c   1.000
_cell.angle_alpha   90.00
_cell.angle_beta   90.00
_cell.angle_gamma   90.00
#
_symmetry.space_group_name_H-M   'P 1'
#
loop_
_entity.id
_entity.type
_entity.pdbx_description
1 polymer ?
#
loop_
_entity_poly.entity_id
_entity_poly.type
_entity_poly.pdbx_seq_one_letter_code
_entity_poly.pdbx_strand_id
1 'polypeptide(L)'
;MPSTKLYAGIYVVLFAFATAQVAFEFVGLLESAYWIAFGGIIVLSLIKALFVAGYYQHLRYEPRSITFVVLSALIAALVLTIASSYSIT
;
A
#
# COMPACT_ATOMS: atom_id res chain seq x y z
N MET A 1 -17.91 14.67 -10.02
CA MET A 1 -16.65 15.24 -10.55
C MET A 1 -15.60 15.15 -9.46
N PRO A 2 -14.36 14.75 -9.76
CA PRO A 2 -13.27 14.77 -8.79
C PRO A 2 -13.05 16.21 -8.30
N SER A 3 -13.04 16.40 -6.97
CA SER A 3 -12.79 17.70 -6.36
C SER A 3 -11.31 17.81 -6.05
N THR A 4 -10.64 18.82 -6.58
CA THR A 4 -9.21 19.10 -6.30
C THR A 4 -8.96 19.17 -4.80
N LYS A 5 -9.89 19.72 -4.02
CA LYS A 5 -9.78 19.81 -2.55
C LYS A 5 -9.75 18.43 -1.89
N LEU A 6 -10.59 17.50 -2.33
CA LEU A 6 -10.63 16.13 -1.79
C LEU A 6 -9.32 15.42 -2.09
N TYR A 7 -8.88 15.43 -3.36
CA TYR A 7 -7.68 14.73 -3.79
C TYR A 7 -6.43 15.33 -3.12
N ALA A 8 -6.34 16.66 -3.01
CA ALA A 8 -5.29 17.32 -2.24
C ALA A 8 -5.30 16.90 -0.75
N GLY A 9 -6.48 16.78 -0.13
CA GLY A 9 -6.59 16.26 1.23
C GLY A 9 -6.06 14.83 1.37
N ILE A 10 -6.42 13.93 0.44
CA ILE A 10 -5.89 12.56 0.42
C ILE A 10 -4.38 12.56 0.21
N TYR A 11 -3.86 13.41 -0.68
CA TYR A 11 -2.42 13.54 -0.90
C TYR A 11 -1.67 13.86 0.40
N VAL A 12 -2.15 14.83 1.17
CA VAL A 12 -1.51 15.21 2.45
C VAL A 12 -1.53 14.05 3.45
N VAL A 13 -2.63 13.29 3.52
CA VAL A 13 -2.72 12.09 4.38
C VAL A 13 -1.71 11.03 3.94
N LEU A 14 -1.62 10.74 2.64
CA LEU A 14 -0.67 9.78 2.09
C LEU A 14 0.79 10.21 2.35
N PHE A 15 1.06 11.51 2.23
CA PHE A 15 2.35 12.09 2.52
C PHE A 15 2.72 11.91 4.00
N ALA A 16 1.81 12.23 4.92
CA ALA A 16 2.03 12.01 6.35
C ALA A 16 2.32 10.53 6.68
N PHE A 17 1.60 9.60 6.07
CA PHE A 17 1.86 8.16 6.24
C PHE A 17 3.21 7.73 5.67
N ALA A 18 3.65 8.31 4.55
CA ALA A 18 4.98 8.06 4.00
C ALA A 18 6.08 8.60 4.93
N THR A 19 5.92 9.81 5.45
CA THR A 19 6.87 10.38 6.43
C THR A 19 6.91 9.56 7.72
N ALA A 20 5.76 9.06 8.19
CA ALA A 20 5.71 8.19 9.36
C ALA A 20 6.51 6.89 9.16
N GLN A 21 6.46 6.27 7.97
CA GLN A 21 7.29 5.09 7.66
C GLN A 21 8.79 5.39 7.73
N VAL A 22 9.22 6.55 7.20
CA VAL A 22 10.61 6.99 7.31
C VAL A 22 11.02 7.14 8.77
N ALA A 23 10.12 7.62 9.65
CA ALA A 23 10.41 7.69 11.08
C ALA A 23 10.68 6.32 11.73
N PHE A 24 10.05 5.23 11.28
CA PHE A 24 10.37 3.88 11.77
C PHE A 24 11.81 3.47 11.46
N GLU A 25 12.36 3.92 10.33
CA GLU A 25 13.75 3.67 9.95
C GLU A 25 14.71 4.55 10.76
N PHE A 26 14.42 5.85 10.87
CA PHE A 26 15.31 6.80 11.57
C PHE A 26 15.36 6.64 13.09
N VAL A 27 14.31 6.12 13.72
CA VAL A 27 14.26 5.91 15.19
C VAL A 27 14.96 4.60 15.60
N GLY A 28 15.52 3.84 14.64
CA GLY A 28 16.21 2.57 14.93
C GLY A 28 15.27 1.44 15.34
N LEU A 29 13.95 1.62 15.17
CA LEU A 29 12.94 0.60 15.50
C LEU A 29 13.12 -0.68 14.68
N LEU A 30 13.68 -0.57 13.49
CA LEU A 30 14.00 -1.69 12.62
C LEU A 30 15.08 -2.60 13.23
N GLU A 31 16.01 -2.02 14.00
CA GLU A 31 17.10 -2.74 14.68
C GLU A 31 16.64 -3.25 16.05
N SER A 32 15.94 -2.42 16.83
CA SER A 32 15.55 -2.76 18.20
C SER A 32 14.30 -3.64 18.28
N ALA A 33 13.39 -3.53 17.32
CA ALA A 33 12.07 -4.15 17.33
C ALA A 33 11.58 -4.50 15.92
N TYR A 34 12.41 -5.25 15.17
CA TYR A 34 12.20 -5.58 13.77
C TYR A 34 10.75 -5.96 13.42
N TRP A 35 10.14 -6.91 14.14
CA TRP A 35 8.79 -7.39 13.83
C TRP A 35 7.71 -6.32 13.99
N ILE A 36 7.87 -5.40 14.95
CA ILE A 36 6.93 -4.30 15.17
C ILE A 36 7.10 -3.26 14.06
N ALA A 37 8.34 -2.89 13.74
CA ALA A 37 8.64 -1.95 12.66
C ALA A 37 8.17 -2.49 11.30
N PHE A 38 8.52 -3.74 10.99
CA PHE A 38 8.10 -4.44 9.78
C PHE A 38 6.57 -4.51 9.67
N GLY A 39 5.88 -4.95 10.72
CA GLY A 39 4.43 -5.01 10.74
C GLY A 39 3.77 -3.64 10.55
N GLY A 40 4.27 -2.61 11.24
CA GLY A 40 3.80 -1.23 11.09
C GLY A 40 3.98 -0.69 9.68
N ILE A 41 5.15 -0.91 9.08
CA ILE A 41 5.46 -0.52 7.70
C ILE A 41 4.52 -1.23 6.72
N ILE A 42 4.33 -2.55 6.85
CA ILE A 42 3.44 -3.32 5.97
C ILE A 42 2.00 -2.78 6.04
N VAL A 43 1.48 -2.52 7.23
CA VAL A 43 0.11 -1.98 7.41
C VAL A 43 -0.02 -0.59 6.81
N LEU A 44 0.93 0.31 7.07
CA LEU A 44 0.93 1.66 6.50
C LEU A 44 1.03 1.63 4.96
N SER A 45 1.85 0.75 4.40
CA SER A 45 1.96 0.54 2.96
C SER A 45 0.65 0.05 2.35
N LEU A 46 -0.03 -0.90 2.99
CA LEU A 46 -1.30 -1.44 2.52
C LEU A 46 -2.39 -0.36 2.49
N ILE A 47 -2.51 0.42 3.57
CA ILE A 47 -3.49 1.51 3.65
C ILE A 47 -3.26 2.50 2.51
N LYS A 48 -2.01 2.94 2.30
CA LYS A 48 -1.68 3.86 1.20
C LYS A 48 -2.03 3.26 -0.17
N ALA A 49 -1.69 1.99 -0.41
CA ALA A 49 -1.99 1.31 -1.66
C ALA A 49 -3.51 1.29 -1.94
N LEU A 50 -4.35 1.06 -0.91
CA LEU A 50 -5.81 1.09 -1.06
C LEU A 50 -6.34 2.49 -1.39
N PHE A 51 -5.80 3.55 -0.77
CA PHE A 51 -6.16 4.92 -1.11
C PHE A 51 -5.76 5.30 -2.54
N VAL A 52 -4.56 4.88 -2.97
CA VAL A 52 -4.07 5.09 -4.33
C VAL A 52 -4.95 4.34 -5.33
N ALA A 53 -5.20 3.04 -5.12
CA ALA A 53 -6.05 2.24 -5.99
C ALA A 53 -7.48 2.79 -6.07
N GLY A 54 -8.07 3.10 -4.92
CA GLY A 54 -9.45 3.58 -4.85
C GLY A 54 -9.66 4.95 -5.49
N TYR A 55 -8.82 5.93 -5.17
CA TYR A 55 -9.04 7.32 -5.56
C TYR A 55 -8.18 7.78 -6.74
N TYR A 56 -6.89 7.46 -6.76
CA TYR A 56 -5.97 7.93 -7.80
C TYR A 56 -5.97 7.06 -9.05
N GLN A 57 -6.11 5.74 -8.91
CA GLN A 57 -6.35 4.83 -10.03
C GLN A 57 -7.85 4.69 -10.36
N HIS A 58 -8.70 5.46 -9.67
CA HIS A 58 -10.15 5.53 -9.90
C HIS A 58 -10.91 4.20 -9.78
N LEU A 59 -10.32 3.16 -9.16
CA LEU A 59 -10.93 1.83 -9.07
C LEU A 59 -12.28 1.84 -8.34
N ARG A 60 -12.51 2.83 -7.45
CA ARG A 60 -13.78 3.03 -6.76
C ARG A 60 -14.93 3.40 -7.71
N TYR A 61 -14.63 4.03 -8.83
CA TYR A 61 -15.61 4.58 -9.77
C TYR A 61 -15.79 3.71 -11.02
N GLU A 62 -14.93 2.71 -11.20
CA GLU A 62 -14.98 1.74 -12.29
C GLU A 62 -16.05 0.65 -12.05
N PRO A 63 -16.52 -0.04 -13.11
CA PRO A 63 -17.43 -1.16 -12.94
C PRO A 63 -16.72 -2.31 -12.21
N ARG A 64 -17.51 -3.08 -11.45
CA ARG A 64 -17.01 -4.16 -10.57
C ARG A 64 -16.16 -5.21 -11.30
N SER A 65 -16.39 -5.42 -12.60
CA SER A 65 -15.58 -6.31 -13.43
C SER A 65 -14.09 -5.92 -13.41
N ILE A 66 -13.78 -4.62 -13.47
CA ILE A 66 -12.40 -4.11 -13.43
C ILE A 66 -11.78 -4.34 -12.04
N THR A 67 -12.55 -4.14 -10.97
CA THR A 67 -12.11 -4.46 -9.61
C THR A 67 -11.71 -5.93 -9.48
N PHE A 68 -12.50 -6.85 -10.03
CA PHE A 68 -12.17 -8.29 -10.00
C PHE A 68 -10.92 -8.62 -10.81
N VAL A 69 -10.71 -7.95 -11.95
CA VAL A 69 -9.48 -8.12 -12.75
C VAL A 69 -8.24 -7.63 -11.98
N VAL A 70 -8.32 -6.46 -11.32
CA VAL A 70 -7.20 -5.95 -10.52
C VAL A 70 -6.92 -6.85 -9.31
N LEU A 71 -7.97 -7.35 -8.65
CA LEU A 71 -7.83 -8.28 -7.52
C LEU A 71 -7.23 -9.63 -7.94
N SER A 72 -7.64 -10.19 -9.09
CA SER A 72 -7.05 -11.43 -9.58
C SER A 72 -5.59 -11.25 -9.98
N ALA A 73 -5.23 -10.11 -10.58
CA ALA A 73 -3.86 -9.75 -10.86
C ALA A 73 -3.02 -9.58 -9.58
N LEU A 74 -3.57 -8.95 -8.53
CA LEU A 74 -2.92 -8.84 -7.23
C LEU A 74 -2.67 -10.21 -6.61
N ILE A 75 -3.66 -11.10 -6.62
CA ILE A 75 -3.52 -12.47 -6.10
C ILE A 75 -2.42 -13.20 -6.88
N ALA A 76 -2.41 -13.12 -8.21
CA ALA A 76 -1.38 -13.74 -9.03
C ALA A 76 0.02 -13.21 -8.70
N ALA A 77 0.18 -11.89 -8.54
CA ALA A 77 1.45 -11.28 -8.16
C ALA A 77 1.93 -11.75 -6.78
N LEU A 78 1.02 -11.87 -5.80
CA LEU A 78 1.35 -12.38 -4.47
C LEU A 78 1.76 -13.86 -4.53
N VAL A 79 1.02 -14.69 -5.26
CA VAL A 79 1.34 -16.11 -5.45
C VAL A 79 2.72 -16.28 -6.08
N LEU A 80 3.02 -15.53 -7.15
CA LEU A 80 4.34 -15.57 -7.78
C LEU A 80 5.44 -15.10 -6.82
N THR A 81 5.23 -14.00 -6.10
CA THR A 81 6.20 -13.49 -5.12
C THR A 81 6.51 -14.53 -4.04
N ILE A 82 5.48 -15.19 -3.51
CA ILE A 82 5.63 -16.24 -2.50
C ILE A 82 6.31 -17.47 -3.11
N ALA A 83 5.89 -17.92 -4.29
CA ALA A 83 6.50 -19.06 -4.97
C ALA A 83 7.99 -18.82 -5.26
N SER A 84 8.36 -17.61 -5.69
CA SER A 84 9.76 -17.23 -5.90
C SER A 84 10.61 -17.32 -4.63
N SER A 85 10.03 -17.07 -3.44
CA SER A 85 10.75 -17.21 -2.17
C SER A 85 11.19 -18.65 -1.87
N TYR A 86 10.49 -19.65 -2.41
CA TYR A 86 10.84 -21.08 -2.32
C TYR A 86 11.65 -21.59 -3.51
N SER A 87 11.78 -20.81 -4.58
CA SER A 87 12.51 -21.22 -5.79
C SER A 87 14.03 -20.97 -5.69
N ILE A 88 14.45 -20.14 -4.73
CA ILE A 88 15.86 -19.81 -4.47
C ILE A 88 16.25 -20.48 -3.15
N THR A 89 16.27 -21.80 -3.15
CA THR A 89 16.86 -22.67 -2.10
C THR A 89 17.49 -23.84 -2.79
#